data_AF-A0A6J0MNF6-F1
#
_entry.id   AF-A0A6J0MNF6-F1
#
_cell.length_a   1.000
_cell.length_b   1.000
_cell.length_c   1.000
_cell.angle_alpha   90.00
_cell.angle_beta   90.00
_cell.angle_gamma   90.00
#
_symmetry.space_group_name_H-M   'P 1'
#
loop_
_entity.id
_entity.type
_entity.pdbx_description
1 polymer ?
#
loop_
_entity_poly.entity_id
_entity_poly.type
_entity_poly.pdbx_seq_one_letter_code
_entity_poly.pdbx_strand_id
1 'polypeptide(L)'
;MSITEEPNRSLLREEVGTSRGKDRISLLHDSLLCHILSFRTRKEVVWTSVLSSRWRDLWKWVPRLELDSFDFPNNKACVYFINKFLPNVKSLSEFKLIIGFEKNACLYERCLGKVMECNIQHFSVENDGATNIPLTLLMCQSLVSLKLYNVKLNDFASLTLPCLKIMDLDFVIFPHDAVLDTPRLERLILKNCQFESFEIIRMSGSVKVHIDVDFQQMGDDLSERNIIYNFLNNFSAVGHMTLSESTLELIYCLRDMNPLPNFHGLTSLRATIWLEDCLILLPLLLESCPNLKSLTLELINYDNPEAVTDSLSCELSFCLVSFLEYIEIETAITEQATEQEVVRYFLGNATLLKKLVLRLNLSDGEKYDPVLLKQRFDSPRRCNLCQFEVLFRMCSR
;
A
#
# COMPACT_ATOMS: atom_id res chain seq x y z
N MET A 1 -23.75 -35.34 -94.91
CA MET A 1 -24.39 -36.10 -93.81
C MET A 1 -24.77 -35.12 -92.72
N SER A 2 -26.08 -34.97 -92.57
CA SER A 2 -26.87 -34.43 -91.45
C SER A 2 -26.19 -34.60 -90.08
N ILE A 3 -26.27 -33.68 -89.10
CA ILE A 3 -27.43 -33.45 -88.20
C ILE A 3 -27.12 -32.24 -87.25
N THR A 4 -28.06 -31.26 -87.22
CA THR A 4 -28.59 -30.38 -86.11
C THR A 4 -27.68 -29.49 -85.25
N GLU A 5 -27.83 -28.15 -85.28
CA GLU A 5 -28.72 -27.24 -84.49
C GLU A 5 -28.20 -26.86 -83.08
N GLU A 6 -27.81 -25.57 -82.95
CA GLU A 6 -28.07 -24.55 -81.89
C GLU A 6 -28.02 -24.85 -80.36
N PRO A 7 -27.96 -23.83 -79.46
CA PRO A 7 -27.45 -22.46 -79.57
C PRO A 7 -26.58 -22.00 -78.37
N ASN A 8 -26.06 -20.79 -78.53
CA ASN A 8 -25.35 -19.96 -77.57
C ASN A 8 -26.27 -19.44 -76.43
N ARG A 9 -25.93 -19.66 -75.15
CA ARG A 9 -26.28 -18.78 -74.01
C ARG A 9 -25.55 -19.19 -72.72
N SER A 10 -24.60 -18.34 -72.32
CA SER A 10 -24.23 -17.92 -70.95
C SER A 10 -24.58 -18.83 -69.77
N LEU A 11 -23.61 -19.08 -68.86
CA LEU A 11 -23.66 -18.66 -67.45
C LEU A 11 -22.41 -19.12 -66.66
N LEU A 12 -21.84 -18.15 -65.92
CA LEU A 12 -21.17 -18.29 -64.62
C LEU A 12 -19.83 -19.04 -64.55
N ARG A 13 -18.73 -18.27 -64.67
CA ARG A 13 -17.62 -18.44 -63.73
C ARG A 13 -17.74 -17.32 -62.70
N GLU A 14 -18.31 -17.67 -61.54
CA GLU A 14 -18.11 -16.91 -60.31
C GLU A 14 -16.61 -16.90 -60.02
N GLU A 15 -15.96 -15.77 -60.26
CA GLU A 15 -14.73 -15.47 -59.56
C GLU A 15 -15.12 -15.23 -58.10
N VAL A 16 -14.89 -16.24 -57.27
CA VAL A 16 -14.87 -16.12 -55.82
C VAL A 16 -13.73 -15.16 -55.49
N GLY A 17 -14.06 -13.86 -55.47
CA GLY A 17 -13.21 -12.82 -54.93
C GLY A 17 -13.09 -13.06 -53.44
N THR A 18 -12.03 -13.77 -53.02
CA THR A 18 -11.62 -13.82 -51.63
C THR A 18 -11.38 -12.38 -51.20
N SER A 19 -12.32 -11.79 -50.46
CA SER A 19 -12.13 -10.50 -49.82
C SER A 19 -10.99 -10.67 -48.81
N ARG A 20 -9.75 -10.42 -49.25
CA ARG A 20 -8.62 -10.21 -48.35
C ARG A 20 -9.05 -9.09 -47.41
N GLY A 21 -9.37 -9.45 -46.16
CA GLY A 21 -9.70 -8.48 -45.13
C GLY A 21 -8.63 -7.39 -45.15
N LYS A 22 -9.05 -6.14 -45.36
CA LYS A 22 -8.11 -5.01 -45.35
C LYS A 22 -7.35 -5.03 -44.03
N ASP A 23 -6.02 -5.12 -44.08
CA ASP A 23 -5.19 -5.02 -42.89
C ASP A 23 -5.22 -3.58 -42.38
N ARG A 24 -6.13 -3.33 -41.43
CA ARG A 24 -6.33 -2.01 -40.83
C ARG A 24 -5.30 -1.72 -39.73
N ILE A 25 -4.63 -2.75 -39.20
CA ILE A 25 -3.63 -2.58 -38.13
C ILE A 25 -2.36 -2.00 -38.71
N SER A 26 -1.93 -2.46 -39.89
CA SER A 26 -0.79 -1.90 -40.61
C SER A 26 -0.97 -0.42 -41.03
N LEU A 27 -2.18 0.13 -40.97
CA LEU A 27 -2.47 1.53 -41.28
C LEU A 27 -2.39 2.46 -40.06
N LEU A 28 -2.33 1.92 -38.84
CA LEU A 28 -2.22 2.72 -37.61
C LEU A 28 -0.85 3.40 -37.54
N HIS A 29 -0.77 4.58 -36.92
CA HIS A 29 0.50 5.26 -36.66
C HIS A 29 1.30 4.55 -35.55
N ASP A 30 2.63 4.67 -35.53
CA ASP A 30 3.48 3.96 -34.55
C ASP A 30 3.09 4.29 -33.10
N SER A 31 2.66 5.51 -32.83
CA SER A 31 2.15 5.94 -31.51
C SER A 31 0.93 5.13 -31.06
N LEU A 32 -0.01 4.83 -31.97
CA LEU A 32 -1.19 4.01 -31.67
C LEU A 32 -0.81 2.54 -31.51
N LEU A 33 0.16 2.04 -32.29
CA LEU A 33 0.68 0.69 -32.13
C LEU A 33 1.39 0.51 -30.79
N CYS A 34 2.21 1.49 -30.35
CA CYS A 34 2.87 1.48 -29.04
C CYS A 34 1.85 1.53 -27.90
N HIS A 35 0.78 2.33 -28.07
CA HIS A 35 -0.33 2.34 -27.12
C HIS A 35 -1.02 0.98 -27.04
N ILE A 36 -1.32 0.32 -28.17
CA ILE A 36 -1.88 -1.04 -28.17
C ILE A 36 -0.94 -2.04 -27.48
N LEU A 37 0.37 -1.94 -27.74
CA LEU A 37 1.38 -2.79 -27.12
C LEU A 37 1.51 -2.56 -25.60
N SER A 38 1.24 -1.35 -25.10
CA SER A 38 1.27 -1.08 -23.65
C SER A 38 0.23 -1.87 -22.84
N PHE A 39 -0.82 -2.40 -23.49
CA PHE A 39 -1.82 -3.27 -22.86
C PHE A 39 -1.48 -4.77 -22.94
N ARG A 40 -0.33 -5.13 -23.52
CA ARG A 40 0.09 -6.52 -23.70
C ARG A 40 1.17 -6.92 -22.71
N THR A 41 1.31 -8.21 -22.47
CA THR A 41 2.39 -8.75 -21.66
C THR A 41 3.73 -8.56 -22.37
N ARG A 42 4.82 -8.48 -21.62
CA ARG A 42 6.18 -8.34 -22.18
C ARG A 42 6.52 -9.41 -23.24
N LYS A 43 6.10 -10.66 -23.00
CA LYS A 43 6.35 -11.77 -23.93
C LYS A 43 5.66 -11.45 -25.25
N GLU A 44 4.39 -11.08 -25.22
CA GLU A 44 3.63 -10.68 -26.40
C GLU A 44 4.21 -9.46 -27.12
N VAL A 45 4.61 -8.42 -26.37
CA VAL A 45 5.23 -7.21 -26.93
C VAL A 45 6.51 -7.55 -27.70
N VAL A 46 7.39 -8.36 -27.11
CA VAL A 46 8.62 -8.80 -27.78
C VAL A 46 8.30 -9.73 -28.95
N TRP A 47 7.32 -10.63 -28.82
CA TRP A 47 6.87 -11.49 -29.91
C TRP A 47 6.35 -10.68 -31.11
N THR A 48 5.77 -9.49 -30.89
CA THR A 48 5.33 -8.66 -32.02
C THR A 48 6.49 -8.23 -32.94
N SER A 49 7.73 -8.25 -32.45
CA SER A 49 8.92 -7.90 -33.24
C SER A 49 9.16 -8.84 -34.43
N VAL A 50 8.58 -10.05 -34.43
CA VAL A 50 8.69 -10.99 -35.55
C VAL A 50 7.58 -10.83 -36.59
N LEU A 51 6.56 -10.00 -36.32
CA LEU A 51 5.41 -9.83 -37.24
C LEU A 51 5.79 -9.13 -38.54
N SER A 52 6.66 -8.12 -38.49
CA SER A 52 7.27 -7.49 -39.68
C SER A 52 8.43 -6.56 -39.30
N SER A 53 9.14 -6.05 -40.30
CA SER A 53 10.22 -5.06 -40.13
C SER A 53 9.78 -3.82 -39.34
N ARG A 54 8.53 -3.37 -39.53
CA ARG A 54 7.99 -2.21 -38.81
C ARG A 54 7.83 -2.48 -37.31
N TRP A 55 7.41 -3.69 -36.94
CA TRP A 55 7.17 -4.05 -35.53
C TRP A 55 8.45 -4.39 -34.78
N ARG A 56 9.54 -4.65 -35.51
CA ARG A 56 10.85 -4.99 -34.95
C ARG A 56 11.34 -4.01 -33.89
N ASP A 57 11.02 -2.73 -34.05
CA ASP A 57 11.51 -1.65 -33.18
C ASP A 57 10.42 -1.00 -32.32
N LEU A 58 9.13 -1.34 -32.51
CA LEU A 58 8.03 -0.71 -31.76
C LEU A 58 8.11 -0.98 -30.26
N TRP A 59 8.62 -2.14 -29.85
CA TRP A 59 8.82 -2.47 -28.43
C TRP A 59 9.77 -1.49 -27.72
N LYS A 60 10.67 -0.80 -28.44
CA LYS A 60 11.62 0.19 -27.88
C LYS A 60 10.95 1.46 -27.39
N TRP A 61 9.71 1.69 -27.82
CA TRP A 61 8.88 2.84 -27.47
C TRP A 61 7.80 2.49 -26.44
N VAL A 62 7.74 1.23 -26.01
CA VAL A 62 6.83 0.81 -24.96
C VAL A 62 7.38 1.34 -23.63
N PRO A 63 6.61 2.18 -22.91
CA PRO A 63 7.14 2.95 -21.77
C PRO A 63 7.33 2.13 -20.50
N ARG A 64 7.05 0.82 -20.55
CA ARG A 64 6.95 -0.06 -19.38
C ARG A 64 7.85 -1.28 -19.52
N LEU A 65 8.68 -1.49 -18.51
CA LEU A 65 9.51 -2.69 -18.36
C LEU A 65 9.18 -3.37 -17.03
N GLU A 66 8.61 -4.57 -17.10
CA GLU A 66 8.37 -5.43 -15.94
C GLU A 66 9.19 -6.71 -16.08
N LEU A 67 9.96 -7.04 -15.06
CA LEU A 67 10.88 -8.17 -15.04
C LEU A 67 10.65 -9.02 -13.82
N ASP A 68 10.59 -10.33 -14.02
CA ASP A 68 10.65 -11.32 -12.96
C ASP A 68 11.96 -12.11 -13.12
N SER A 69 12.77 -12.15 -12.06
CA SER A 69 14.02 -12.91 -12.03
C SER A 69 13.85 -14.41 -12.28
N PHE A 70 12.67 -14.99 -12.01
CA PHE A 70 12.34 -16.38 -12.30
C PHE A 70 12.18 -16.66 -13.80
N ASP A 71 11.90 -15.64 -14.63
CA ASP A 71 11.91 -15.79 -16.09
C ASP A 71 13.33 -15.99 -16.66
N PHE A 72 14.37 -15.85 -15.83
CA PHE A 72 15.76 -15.94 -16.25
C PHE A 72 16.48 -17.14 -15.61
N PRO A 73 17.41 -17.79 -16.32
CA PRO A 73 18.13 -18.96 -15.81
C PRO A 73 18.96 -18.63 -14.56
N ASN A 74 19.42 -17.39 -14.41
CA ASN A 74 20.11 -16.89 -13.22
C ASN A 74 20.14 -15.34 -13.21
N ASN A 75 20.60 -14.76 -12.11
CA ASN A 75 20.69 -13.30 -11.95
C ASN A 75 21.56 -12.62 -12.98
N LYS A 76 22.69 -13.23 -13.36
CA LYS A 76 23.59 -12.65 -14.36
C LYS A 76 22.89 -12.49 -15.70
N ALA A 77 22.04 -13.45 -16.09
CA ALA A 77 21.25 -13.36 -17.31
C ALA A 77 20.21 -12.22 -17.25
N CYS A 78 19.51 -12.06 -16.11
CA CYS A 78 18.57 -10.94 -15.91
C CYS A 78 19.28 -9.58 -15.94
N VAL A 79 20.37 -9.44 -15.16
CA VAL A 79 21.20 -8.22 -15.12
C VAL A 79 21.81 -7.91 -16.50
N TYR A 80 22.27 -8.93 -17.23
CA TYR A 80 22.76 -8.76 -18.59
C TYR A 80 21.66 -8.25 -19.52
N PHE A 81 20.45 -8.81 -19.41
CA PHE A 81 19.29 -8.33 -20.16
C PHE A 81 19.01 -6.86 -19.86
N ILE A 82 18.91 -6.47 -18.58
CA ILE A 82 18.66 -5.06 -18.19
C ILE A 82 19.73 -4.14 -18.79
N ASN A 83 21.01 -4.47 -18.61
CA ASN A 83 22.11 -3.66 -19.12
C ASN A 83 22.12 -3.54 -20.65
N LYS A 84 21.67 -4.59 -21.37
CA LYS A 84 21.56 -4.57 -22.83
C LYS A 84 20.29 -3.87 -23.31
N PHE A 85 19.22 -3.93 -22.53
CA PHE A 85 17.93 -3.35 -22.85
C PHE A 85 17.96 -1.84 -22.70
N LEU A 86 18.41 -1.30 -21.56
CA LEU A 86 18.35 0.14 -21.24
C LEU A 86 18.88 1.07 -22.34
N PRO A 87 20.06 0.83 -22.96
CA PRO A 87 20.58 1.70 -24.02
C PRO A 87 19.71 1.75 -25.29
N ASN A 88 18.83 0.77 -25.48
CA ASN A 88 17.99 0.63 -26.68
C ASN A 88 16.59 1.21 -26.52
N VAL A 89 16.17 1.55 -25.29
CA VAL A 89 14.85 2.11 -25.01
C VAL A 89 14.83 3.60 -25.30
N LYS A 90 13.78 4.08 -25.95
CA LYS A 90 13.61 5.51 -26.28
C LYS A 90 12.74 6.25 -25.28
N SER A 91 11.84 5.56 -24.62
CA SER A 91 10.99 6.09 -23.55
C SER A 91 10.76 5.00 -22.53
N LEU A 92 11.22 5.19 -21.30
CA LEU A 92 10.95 4.30 -20.16
C LEU A 92 10.39 5.17 -19.04
N SER A 93 9.10 5.02 -18.73
CA SER A 93 8.44 5.71 -17.62
C SER A 93 8.07 4.77 -16.49
N GLU A 94 8.00 3.46 -16.72
CA GLU A 94 7.64 2.47 -15.72
C GLU A 94 8.66 1.33 -15.69
N PHE A 95 9.15 1.03 -14.50
CA PHE A 95 10.04 -0.08 -14.24
C PHE A 95 9.56 -0.88 -13.02
N LYS A 96 9.37 -2.19 -13.20
CA LYS A 96 9.11 -3.14 -12.12
C LYS A 96 10.09 -4.30 -12.21
N LEU A 97 10.71 -4.66 -11.09
CA LEU A 97 11.58 -5.82 -10.97
C LEU A 97 11.22 -6.66 -9.74
N ILE A 98 11.00 -7.96 -9.95
CA ILE A 98 10.76 -8.96 -8.91
C ILE A 98 11.99 -9.87 -8.84
N ILE A 99 12.57 -10.02 -7.65
CA ILE A 99 13.77 -10.83 -7.38
C ILE A 99 13.40 -11.91 -6.36
N GLY A 100 13.51 -13.17 -6.76
CA GLY A 100 13.14 -14.30 -5.90
C GLY A 100 14.16 -14.63 -4.80
N PHE A 101 13.71 -15.39 -3.79
CA PHE A 101 14.47 -15.71 -2.58
C PHE A 101 15.88 -16.30 -2.79
N GLU A 102 16.05 -17.20 -3.76
CA GLU A 102 17.33 -17.87 -4.03
C GLU A 102 18.36 -16.97 -4.76
N LYS A 103 17.99 -15.73 -5.08
CA LYS A 103 18.79 -14.85 -5.94
C LYS A 103 19.70 -13.95 -5.09
N ASN A 104 20.97 -13.89 -5.45
CA ASN A 104 21.89 -12.83 -5.00
C ASN A 104 21.44 -11.45 -5.53
N ALA A 105 20.80 -10.68 -4.64
CA ALA A 105 20.15 -9.42 -4.93
C ALA A 105 21.16 -8.27 -5.16
N CYS A 106 22.35 -8.32 -4.55
CA CYS A 106 23.39 -7.30 -4.69
C CYS A 106 23.89 -7.12 -6.14
N LEU A 107 23.70 -8.13 -7.01
CA LEU A 107 24.06 -8.02 -8.42
C LEU A 107 23.23 -6.98 -9.20
N TYR A 108 22.07 -6.60 -8.66
CA TYR A 108 21.15 -5.68 -9.32
C TYR A 108 21.46 -4.20 -9.02
N GLU A 109 22.20 -3.88 -7.96
CA GLU A 109 22.51 -2.49 -7.55
C GLU A 109 22.96 -1.62 -8.73
N ARG A 110 24.01 -2.05 -9.44
CA ARG A 110 24.58 -1.27 -10.55
C ARG A 110 23.60 -1.07 -11.71
N CYS A 111 22.77 -2.07 -12.00
CA CYS A 111 21.81 -1.94 -13.09
C CYS A 111 20.61 -1.08 -12.68
N LEU A 112 20.17 -1.16 -11.43
CA LEU A 112 19.13 -0.29 -10.88
C LEU A 112 19.57 1.18 -10.83
N GLY A 113 20.85 1.47 -10.52
CA GLY A 113 21.39 2.81 -10.65
C GLY A 113 21.21 3.41 -12.05
N LYS A 114 21.49 2.62 -13.10
CA LYS A 114 21.25 3.03 -14.50
C LYS A 114 19.77 3.18 -14.85
N VAL A 115 18.91 2.36 -14.23
CA VAL A 115 17.45 2.51 -14.36
C VAL A 115 17.03 3.87 -13.78
N MET A 116 17.55 4.24 -12.61
CA MET A 116 17.25 5.53 -11.97
C MET A 116 17.78 6.76 -12.73
N GLU A 117 18.78 6.59 -13.59
CA GLU A 117 19.23 7.64 -14.52
C GLU A 117 18.22 7.88 -15.65
N CYS A 118 17.27 6.96 -15.88
CA CYS A 118 16.17 7.17 -16.81
C CYS A 118 15.09 8.07 -16.19
N ASN A 119 14.30 8.74 -17.03
CA ASN A 119 13.22 9.63 -16.60
C ASN A 119 11.96 8.86 -16.15
N ILE A 120 12.13 8.00 -15.13
CA ILE A 120 11.11 7.07 -14.65
C ILE A 120 10.10 7.77 -13.76
N GLN A 121 8.82 7.49 -14.02
CA GLN A 121 7.69 7.98 -13.25
C GLN A 121 7.19 6.93 -12.24
N HIS A 122 7.26 5.65 -12.58
CA HIS A 122 6.84 4.57 -11.69
C HIS A 122 7.97 3.56 -11.53
N PHE A 123 8.54 3.48 -10.32
CA PHE A 123 9.62 2.57 -9.99
C PHE A 123 9.18 1.60 -8.91
N SER A 124 9.36 0.30 -9.17
CA SER A 124 9.02 -0.78 -8.24
C SER A 124 10.11 -1.85 -8.21
N VAL A 125 10.59 -2.18 -7.02
CA VAL A 125 11.50 -3.32 -6.79
C VAL A 125 10.96 -4.15 -5.65
N GLU A 126 10.71 -5.43 -5.92
CA GLU A 126 10.27 -6.43 -4.96
C GLU A 126 11.40 -7.46 -4.79
N ASN A 127 12.10 -7.42 -3.66
CA ASN A 127 13.21 -8.32 -3.37
C ASN A 127 12.84 -9.36 -2.31
N ASP A 128 12.46 -10.55 -2.73
CA ASP A 128 12.25 -11.67 -1.82
C ASP A 128 13.57 -12.33 -1.38
N GLY A 129 14.72 -11.84 -1.86
CA GLY A 129 16.06 -12.34 -1.56
C GLY A 129 16.46 -12.20 -0.09
N ALA A 130 17.37 -13.06 0.37
CA ALA A 130 17.86 -13.05 1.75
C ALA A 130 18.68 -11.80 2.15
N THR A 131 19.11 -10.97 1.19
CA THR A 131 19.93 -9.77 1.44
C THR A 131 19.26 -8.56 0.83
N ASN A 132 19.27 -7.42 1.53
CA ASN A 132 18.78 -6.16 0.98
C ASN A 132 19.60 -5.74 -0.25
N ILE A 133 18.96 -5.05 -1.19
CA ILE A 133 19.62 -4.46 -2.36
C ILE A 133 20.00 -3.02 -2.02
N PRO A 134 21.29 -2.62 -2.14
CA PRO A 134 21.66 -1.21 -2.08
C PRO A 134 21.06 -0.43 -3.26
N LEU A 135 20.44 0.72 -3.00
CA LEU A 135 19.78 1.55 -4.02
C LEU A 135 20.05 3.03 -3.82
N THR A 136 20.43 3.71 -4.90
CA THR A 136 20.69 5.16 -4.92
C THR A 136 19.55 5.89 -5.67
N LEU A 137 18.94 6.90 -5.02
CA LEU A 137 17.77 7.64 -5.53
C LEU A 137 18.08 9.06 -6.07
N LEU A 138 19.35 9.39 -6.38
CA LEU A 138 19.84 10.76 -6.58
C LEU A 138 19.23 11.59 -7.72
N MET A 139 18.46 11.00 -8.65
CA MET A 139 18.03 11.66 -9.90
C MET A 139 16.50 11.61 -10.16
N CYS A 140 15.70 11.27 -9.16
CA CYS A 140 14.27 10.92 -9.29
C CYS A 140 13.30 12.12 -9.37
N GLN A 141 13.59 13.12 -10.22
CA GLN A 141 12.79 14.36 -10.33
C GLN A 141 11.39 14.15 -10.93
N SER A 142 11.23 13.14 -11.78
CA SER A 142 9.97 12.79 -12.45
C SER A 142 9.18 11.67 -11.76
N LEU A 143 9.71 11.14 -10.66
CA LEU A 143 9.13 9.99 -9.98
C LEU A 143 7.79 10.37 -9.36
N VAL A 144 6.74 9.63 -9.74
CA VAL A 144 5.36 9.77 -9.28
C VAL A 144 4.99 8.67 -8.30
N SER A 145 5.51 7.45 -8.50
CA SER A 145 5.29 6.30 -7.62
C SER A 145 6.60 5.59 -7.34
N LEU A 146 6.91 5.42 -6.06
CA LEU A 146 8.03 4.63 -5.56
C LEU A 146 7.49 3.47 -4.72
N LYS A 147 7.82 2.23 -5.10
CA LYS A 147 7.48 1.03 -4.33
C LYS A 147 8.72 0.17 -4.10
N LEU A 148 9.11 -0.04 -2.86
CA LEU A 148 10.31 -0.82 -2.53
C LEU A 148 9.96 -1.85 -1.48
N TYR A 149 10.37 -3.10 -1.72
CA TYR A 149 10.32 -4.18 -0.75
C TYR A 149 11.72 -4.74 -0.54
N ASN A 150 12.19 -4.75 0.71
CA ASN A 150 13.47 -5.34 1.13
C ASN A 150 14.70 -4.72 0.45
N VAL A 151 14.85 -3.39 0.58
CA VAL A 151 15.88 -2.56 -0.05
C VAL A 151 16.63 -1.74 0.99
N LYS A 152 17.95 -1.59 0.81
CA LYS A 152 18.77 -0.65 1.59
C LYS A 152 19.02 0.59 0.77
N LEU A 153 18.60 1.76 1.25
CA LEU A 153 18.91 3.01 0.58
C LEU A 153 20.37 3.40 0.88
N ASN A 154 21.10 3.78 -0.16
CA ASN A 154 22.46 4.30 -0.04
C ASN A 154 22.46 5.70 0.58
N ASP A 155 23.59 6.13 1.14
CA ASP A 155 23.70 7.40 1.86
C ASP A 155 23.30 8.61 1.02
N PHE A 156 22.39 9.42 1.57
CA PHE A 156 22.02 10.75 1.08
C PHE A 156 21.73 11.67 2.26
N ALA A 157 22.15 12.93 2.20
CA ALA A 157 21.85 13.91 3.25
C ALA A 157 20.43 14.49 3.11
N SER A 158 19.97 14.70 1.88
CA SER A 158 18.61 15.18 1.60
C SER A 158 18.19 14.76 0.19
N LEU A 159 16.92 14.37 0.05
CA LEU A 159 16.34 13.95 -1.22
C LEU A 159 15.00 14.65 -1.49
N THR A 160 14.96 15.45 -2.56
CA THR A 160 13.73 16.09 -3.03
C THR A 160 13.08 15.28 -4.15
N LEU A 161 11.81 14.91 -3.95
CA LEU A 161 10.99 14.14 -4.90
C LEU A 161 9.73 14.97 -5.25
N PRO A 162 9.84 15.96 -6.14
CA PRO A 162 8.82 17.01 -6.31
C PRO A 162 7.54 16.52 -6.97
N CYS A 163 7.60 15.42 -7.72
CA CYS A 163 6.45 14.85 -8.44
C CYS A 163 5.82 13.64 -7.71
N LEU A 164 6.41 13.21 -6.60
CA LEU A 164 6.04 11.95 -5.96
C LEU A 164 4.68 12.06 -5.30
N LYS A 165 3.79 11.14 -5.67
CA LYS A 165 2.42 11.02 -5.14
C LYS A 165 2.25 9.79 -4.27
N ILE A 166 2.95 8.71 -4.57
CA ILE A 166 2.84 7.43 -3.87
C ILE A 166 4.23 6.98 -3.44
N MET A 167 4.39 6.76 -2.15
CA MET A 167 5.56 6.13 -1.54
C MET A 167 5.10 4.90 -0.75
N ASP A 168 5.56 3.72 -1.15
CA ASP A 168 5.17 2.44 -0.57
C ASP A 168 6.45 1.66 -0.23
N LEU A 169 6.84 1.66 1.04
CA LEU A 169 8.12 1.14 1.49
C LEU A 169 7.87 0.04 2.52
N ASP A 170 8.44 -1.13 2.27
CA ASP A 170 8.33 -2.29 3.16
C ASP A 170 9.69 -2.97 3.31
N PHE A 171 10.12 -3.28 4.54
CA PHE A 171 11.47 -3.77 4.84
C PHE A 171 12.59 -2.88 4.25
N VAL A 172 12.42 -1.56 4.33
CA VAL A 172 13.42 -0.60 3.81
C VAL A 172 14.34 -0.11 4.91
N ILE A 173 15.65 -0.18 4.67
CA ILE A 173 16.68 0.36 5.56
C ILE A 173 17.10 1.73 5.02
N PHE A 174 16.86 2.79 5.78
CA PHE A 174 17.28 4.16 5.46
C PHE A 174 18.74 4.40 5.85
N PRO A 175 19.41 5.41 5.25
CA PRO A 175 20.69 5.89 5.77
C PRO A 175 20.52 6.51 7.17
N HIS A 176 21.63 6.75 7.86
CA HIS A 176 21.64 7.26 9.24
C HIS A 176 20.79 8.53 9.41
N ASP A 177 20.98 9.52 8.53
CA ASP A 177 20.22 10.77 8.51
C ASP A 177 19.45 10.91 7.19
N ALA A 178 18.17 10.53 7.20
CA ALA A 178 17.32 10.58 6.01
C ALA A 178 16.35 11.77 6.06
N VAL A 179 16.60 12.77 5.21
CA VAL A 179 15.70 13.92 5.05
C VAL A 179 15.04 13.90 3.67
N LEU A 180 13.71 13.86 3.65
CA LEU A 180 12.90 13.77 2.43
C LEU A 180 12.04 15.03 2.24
N ASP A 181 11.94 15.49 1.00
CA ASP A 181 11.08 16.60 0.61
C ASP A 181 10.12 16.14 -0.51
N THR A 182 8.85 15.92 -0.14
CA THR A 182 7.85 15.24 -0.97
C THR A 182 6.55 16.06 -1.08
N PRO A 183 6.61 17.29 -1.65
CA PRO A 183 5.53 18.28 -1.54
C PRO A 183 4.19 17.87 -2.19
N ARG A 184 4.18 16.82 -3.02
CA ARG A 184 2.99 16.30 -3.71
C ARG A 184 2.54 14.93 -3.21
N LEU A 185 3.08 14.44 -2.11
CA LEU A 185 2.81 13.09 -1.61
C LEU A 185 1.34 12.96 -1.20
N GLU A 186 0.61 12.05 -1.83
CA GLU A 186 -0.82 11.79 -1.58
C GLU A 186 -1.00 10.51 -0.74
N ARG A 187 -0.08 9.55 -0.84
CA ARG A 187 -0.11 8.28 -0.09
C ARG A 187 1.30 7.90 0.35
N LEU A 188 1.46 7.69 1.65
CA LEU A 188 2.67 7.17 2.27
C LEU A 188 2.33 5.87 2.99
N ILE A 189 3.10 4.81 2.71
CA ILE A 189 3.09 3.56 3.46
C ILE A 189 4.51 3.28 3.89
N LEU A 190 4.70 3.10 5.19
CA LEU A 190 5.95 2.68 5.80
C LEU A 190 5.67 1.40 6.58
N LYS A 191 6.26 0.29 6.15
CA LYS A 191 6.15 -1.02 6.79
C LYS A 191 7.51 -1.58 7.13
N ASN A 192 7.71 -2.11 8.32
CA ASN A 192 8.96 -2.80 8.72
C ASN A 192 10.24 -2.01 8.37
N CYS A 193 10.17 -0.67 8.39
CA CYS A 193 11.26 0.20 7.95
C CYS A 193 12.22 0.46 9.11
N GLN A 194 13.52 0.57 8.81
CA GLN A 194 14.57 0.82 9.79
C GLN A 194 15.26 2.16 9.51
N PHE A 195 15.40 2.99 10.53
CA PHE A 195 16.05 4.30 10.47
C PHE A 195 16.53 4.73 11.87
N GLU A 196 17.60 5.52 11.91
CA GLU A 196 18.05 6.21 13.13
C GLU A 196 17.49 7.64 13.19
N SER A 197 17.47 8.32 12.05
CA SER A 197 16.87 9.65 11.89
C SER A 197 16.08 9.71 10.58
N PHE A 198 14.82 10.11 10.67
CA PHE A 198 13.91 10.20 9.52
C PHE A 198 13.05 11.47 9.63
N GLU A 199 13.14 12.30 8.60
CA GLU A 199 12.38 13.54 8.51
C GLU A 199 11.73 13.69 7.12
N ILE A 200 10.46 14.09 7.09
CA ILE A 200 9.80 14.55 5.87
C ILE A 200 9.43 16.03 6.03
N ILE A 201 10.17 16.90 5.33
CA ILE A 201 10.05 18.36 5.48
C ILE A 201 8.69 18.86 4.99
N ARG A 202 8.22 18.37 3.83
CA ARG A 202 6.96 18.78 3.22
C ARG A 202 6.22 17.61 2.60
N MET A 203 4.90 17.64 2.76
CA MET A 203 3.93 16.70 2.20
C MET A 203 2.70 17.47 1.70
N SER A 204 1.85 16.80 0.91
CA SER A 204 0.54 17.36 0.58
C SER A 204 -0.33 17.44 1.85
N GLY A 205 -1.14 18.50 1.98
CA GLY A 205 -2.09 18.62 3.10
C GLY A 205 -3.19 17.55 3.11
N SER A 206 -3.36 16.81 2.01
CA SER A 206 -4.32 15.70 1.88
C SER A 206 -3.66 14.31 1.93
N VAL A 207 -2.40 14.21 2.37
CA VAL A 207 -1.68 12.94 2.42
C VAL A 207 -2.39 11.95 3.33
N LYS A 208 -2.48 10.69 2.88
CA LYS A 208 -2.89 9.56 3.70
C LYS A 208 -1.65 8.78 4.09
N VAL A 209 -1.48 8.57 5.40
CA VAL A 209 -0.29 7.90 5.94
C VAL A 209 -0.70 6.57 6.57
N HIS A 210 0.01 5.51 6.22
CA HIS A 210 -0.08 4.21 6.88
C HIS A 210 1.28 3.87 7.46
N ILE A 211 1.33 3.64 8.77
CA ILE A 211 2.53 3.33 9.52
C ILE A 211 2.33 1.96 10.13
N ASP A 212 3.25 1.06 9.79
CA ASP A 212 3.33 -0.30 10.28
C ASP A 212 4.80 -0.63 10.57
N VAL A 213 5.36 0.07 11.54
CA VAL A 213 6.77 -0.07 11.90
C VAL A 213 6.88 -0.80 13.23
N ASP A 214 7.87 -1.69 13.29
CA ASP A 214 8.22 -2.43 14.48
C ASP A 214 9.71 -2.19 14.77
N PHE A 215 10.00 -1.68 15.96
CA PHE A 215 11.37 -1.51 16.47
C PHE A 215 11.73 -2.70 17.36
N GLN A 216 11.59 -3.92 16.80
CA GLN A 216 11.59 -5.21 17.51
C GLN A 216 12.91 -5.62 18.22
N GLN A 217 13.88 -4.71 18.37
CA GLN A 217 15.18 -4.97 19.02
C GLN A 217 15.77 -3.73 19.70
N MET A 218 14.93 -2.78 20.11
CA MET A 218 15.39 -1.58 20.79
C MET A 218 15.31 -1.80 22.31
N GLY A 219 16.35 -1.44 23.04
CA GLY A 219 16.39 -1.56 24.51
C GLY A 219 15.37 -0.64 25.18
N ASP A 220 15.49 -0.43 26.48
CA ASP A 220 14.71 0.61 27.19
C ASP A 220 15.51 1.92 27.23
N ASP A 221 16.22 2.26 26.15
CA ASP A 221 17.09 3.45 26.12
C ASP A 221 16.29 4.70 25.74
N LEU A 222 16.60 5.82 26.41
CA LEU A 222 16.01 7.13 26.13
C LEU A 222 16.29 7.59 24.69
N SER A 223 17.41 7.14 24.10
CA SER A 223 17.76 7.45 22.72
C SER A 223 16.69 6.93 21.74
N GLU A 224 16.16 5.74 21.96
CA GLU A 224 15.19 5.08 21.08
C GLU A 224 13.80 5.72 21.19
N ARG A 225 13.38 6.08 22.41
CA ARG A 225 12.13 6.85 22.62
C ARG A 225 12.15 8.18 21.85
N ASN A 226 13.30 8.85 21.80
CA ASN A 226 13.45 10.08 21.02
C ASN A 226 13.36 9.84 19.51
N ILE A 227 13.90 8.72 18.99
CA ILE A 227 13.78 8.35 17.57
C ILE A 227 12.31 8.16 17.21
N ILE A 228 11.57 7.38 18.01
CA ILE A 228 10.13 7.11 17.80
C ILE A 228 9.34 8.43 17.88
N TYR A 229 9.59 9.25 18.90
CA TYR A 229 8.90 10.53 19.08
C TYR A 229 9.11 11.47 17.90
N ASN A 230 10.37 11.65 17.47
CA ASN A 230 10.72 12.50 16.34
C ASN A 230 10.10 11.98 15.04
N PHE A 231 10.13 10.67 14.83
CA PHE A 231 9.50 10.02 13.69
C PHE A 231 8.00 10.31 13.62
N LEU A 232 7.25 10.06 14.70
CA LEU A 232 5.81 10.29 14.75
C LEU A 232 5.44 11.77 14.56
N ASN A 233 6.29 12.69 15.04
CA ASN A 233 6.07 14.13 14.91
C ASN A 233 6.05 14.62 13.46
N ASN A 234 6.70 13.91 12.52
CA ASN A 234 6.60 14.20 11.09
C ASN A 234 5.15 14.18 10.58
N PHE A 235 4.27 13.45 11.26
CA PHE A 235 2.89 13.23 10.84
C PHE A 235 1.87 13.96 11.70
N SER A 236 2.30 14.87 12.58
CA SER A 236 1.45 15.63 13.51
C SER A 236 0.31 16.41 12.82
N ALA A 237 0.54 16.93 11.62
CA ALA A 237 -0.43 17.71 10.84
C ALA A 237 -1.29 16.87 9.86
N VAL A 238 -1.11 15.54 9.82
CA VAL A 238 -1.79 14.66 8.85
C VAL A 238 -3.24 14.45 9.22
N GLY A 239 -4.15 14.58 8.24
CA GLY A 239 -5.60 14.45 8.46
C GLY A 239 -6.12 13.02 8.55
N HIS A 240 -5.48 12.08 7.84
CA HIS A 240 -5.89 10.67 7.75
C HIS A 240 -4.70 9.74 7.98
N MET A 241 -4.76 8.95 9.04
CA MET A 241 -3.70 8.02 9.42
C MET A 241 -4.23 6.61 9.61
N THR A 242 -3.40 5.62 9.31
CA THR A 242 -3.61 4.22 9.68
C THR A 242 -2.39 3.73 10.46
N LEU A 243 -2.61 3.16 11.64
CA LEU A 243 -1.57 2.65 12.53
C LEU A 243 -1.77 1.15 12.75
N SER A 244 -0.68 0.37 12.66
CA SER A 244 -0.68 -1.05 13.04
C SER A 244 -0.57 -1.24 14.55
N GLU A 245 -0.80 -2.47 14.99
CA GLU A 245 -0.64 -2.91 16.36
C GLU A 245 0.78 -2.65 16.88
N SER A 246 1.81 -3.03 16.12
CA SER A 246 3.21 -2.78 16.47
C SER A 246 3.50 -1.30 16.64
N THR A 247 2.92 -0.45 15.79
CA THR A 247 3.14 1.00 15.89
C THR A 247 2.46 1.60 17.14
N LEU A 248 1.32 1.06 17.55
CA LEU A 248 0.60 1.51 18.75
C LEU A 248 1.29 1.08 20.04
N GLU A 249 1.93 -0.10 20.05
CA GLU A 249 2.82 -0.52 21.14
C GLU A 249 3.97 0.48 21.33
N LEU A 250 4.53 1.05 20.25
CA LEU A 250 5.55 2.11 20.37
C LEU A 250 5.01 3.38 21.02
N ILE A 251 3.77 3.78 20.71
CA ILE A 251 3.13 4.94 21.36
C ILE A 251 2.98 4.68 22.86
N TYR A 252 2.68 3.44 23.25
CA TYR A 252 2.64 3.06 24.66
C TYR A 252 4.01 3.16 25.34
N CYS A 253 5.10 2.80 24.66
CA CYS A 253 6.46 3.01 25.18
C CYS A 253 6.78 4.50 25.42
N LEU A 254 6.04 5.42 24.79
CA LEU A 254 6.17 6.87 25.00
C LEU A 254 5.29 7.41 26.14
N ARG A 255 4.51 6.59 26.86
CA ARG A 255 3.52 7.05 27.86
C ARG A 255 4.07 7.97 28.95
N ASP A 256 5.36 7.83 29.31
CA ASP A 256 6.01 8.62 30.35
C ASP A 256 6.65 9.92 29.81
N MET A 257 6.63 10.12 28.49
CA MET A 257 7.14 11.33 27.84
C MET A 257 6.13 12.47 27.97
N ASN A 258 6.61 13.66 28.33
CA ASN A 258 5.80 14.86 28.40
C ASN A 258 6.45 16.00 27.60
N PRO A 259 5.82 16.47 26.50
CA PRO A 259 4.51 16.05 25.98
C PRO A 259 4.55 14.70 25.24
N LEU A 260 3.39 14.06 25.12
CA LEU A 260 3.14 12.94 24.20
C LEU A 260 3.11 13.43 22.73
N PRO A 261 3.31 12.54 21.73
CA PRO A 261 3.12 12.88 20.33
C PRO A 261 1.74 13.50 20.09
N ASN A 262 1.69 14.65 19.38
CA ASN A 262 0.45 15.39 19.20
C ASN A 262 0.03 15.45 17.73
N PHE A 263 -0.94 14.61 17.37
CA PHE A 263 -1.58 14.54 16.06
C PHE A 263 -2.72 15.55 15.93
N HIS A 264 -2.41 16.84 16.10
CA HIS A 264 -3.36 17.94 16.06
C HIS A 264 -4.10 18.07 14.71
N GLY A 265 -3.52 17.62 13.60
CA GLY A 265 -4.16 17.62 12.29
C GLY A 265 -5.13 16.46 12.07
N LEU A 266 -5.09 15.42 12.91
CA LEU A 266 -5.75 14.15 12.66
C LEU A 266 -7.27 14.25 12.87
N THR A 267 -8.02 13.91 11.82
CA THR A 267 -9.48 13.89 11.83
C THR A 267 -10.05 12.48 11.68
N SER A 268 -9.28 11.58 11.08
CA SER A 268 -9.65 10.19 10.85
C SER A 268 -8.47 9.27 11.14
N LEU A 269 -8.70 8.28 12.00
CA LEU A 269 -7.71 7.27 12.37
C LEU A 269 -8.29 5.89 12.12
N ARG A 270 -7.53 5.03 11.44
CA ARG A 270 -7.75 3.57 11.47
C ARG A 270 -6.65 2.96 12.32
N ALA A 271 -7.00 2.19 13.34
CA ALA A 271 -6.05 1.58 14.26
C ALA A 271 -6.29 0.07 14.31
N THR A 272 -5.22 -0.70 14.18
CA THR A 272 -5.24 -2.15 14.40
C THR A 272 -4.68 -2.42 15.79
N ILE A 273 -5.42 -3.08 16.68
CA ILE A 273 -5.08 -3.22 18.10
C ILE A 273 -5.37 -4.64 18.59
N TRP A 274 -4.50 -5.18 19.45
CA TRP A 274 -4.78 -6.40 20.21
C TRP A 274 -5.96 -6.17 21.17
N LEU A 275 -6.95 -7.06 21.15
CA LEU A 275 -8.18 -6.90 21.92
C LEU A 275 -7.92 -6.67 23.41
N GLU A 276 -6.94 -7.39 23.97
CA GLU A 276 -6.57 -7.32 25.39
C GLU A 276 -5.91 -5.99 25.78
N ASP A 277 -5.15 -5.38 24.88
CA ASP A 277 -4.47 -4.09 25.13
C ASP A 277 -5.34 -2.87 24.81
N CYS A 278 -6.46 -3.09 24.11
CA CYS A 278 -7.29 -2.02 23.55
C CYS A 278 -7.73 -1.00 24.61
N LEU A 279 -8.23 -1.45 25.77
CA LEU A 279 -8.70 -0.55 26.82
C LEU A 279 -7.59 0.29 27.47
N ILE A 280 -6.34 -0.16 27.36
CA ILE A 280 -5.18 0.53 27.95
C ILE A 280 -4.54 1.49 26.93
N LEU A 281 -4.42 1.06 25.67
CA LEU A 281 -3.83 1.87 24.60
C LEU A 281 -4.75 2.99 24.14
N LEU A 282 -6.06 2.75 24.14
CA LEU A 282 -7.03 3.69 23.56
C LEU A 282 -7.02 5.06 24.25
N PRO A 283 -7.02 5.20 25.60
CA PRO A 283 -6.89 6.51 26.24
C PRO A 283 -5.62 7.28 25.82
N LEU A 284 -4.46 6.62 25.82
CA LEU A 284 -3.17 7.23 25.44
C LEU A 284 -3.17 7.69 23.97
N LEU A 285 -3.70 6.85 23.09
CA LEU A 285 -3.85 7.17 21.67
C LEU A 285 -4.79 8.36 21.46
N LEU A 286 -5.90 8.40 22.20
CA LEU A 286 -6.88 9.49 22.10
C LEU A 286 -6.33 10.81 22.67
N GLU A 287 -5.52 10.77 23.73
CA GLU A 287 -4.81 11.95 24.24
C GLU A 287 -3.87 12.55 23.17
N SER A 288 -3.23 11.68 22.39
CA SER A 288 -2.37 12.07 21.27
C SER A 288 -3.15 12.67 20.09
N CYS A 289 -4.48 12.51 20.02
CA CYS A 289 -5.31 12.85 18.85
C CYS A 289 -6.46 13.83 19.20
N PRO A 290 -6.19 15.08 19.60
CA PRO A 290 -7.18 15.98 20.20
C PRO A 290 -8.32 16.43 19.29
N ASN A 291 -8.19 16.31 17.96
CA ASN A 291 -9.18 16.75 16.97
C ASN A 291 -9.85 15.59 16.22
N LEU A 292 -9.69 14.36 16.71
CA LEU A 292 -10.18 13.16 16.04
C LEU A 292 -11.71 13.13 15.96
N LYS A 293 -12.25 12.91 14.75
CA LYS A 293 -13.69 12.83 14.48
C LYS A 293 -14.16 11.44 14.10
N SER A 294 -13.32 10.68 13.41
CA SER A 294 -13.61 9.33 12.93
C SER A 294 -12.56 8.36 13.43
N LEU A 295 -12.98 7.31 14.12
CA LEU A 295 -12.11 6.22 14.56
C LEU A 295 -12.62 4.89 13.98
N THR A 296 -11.73 4.18 13.30
CA THR A 296 -11.99 2.84 12.81
C THR A 296 -11.04 1.87 13.52
N LEU A 297 -11.56 0.81 14.12
CA LEU A 297 -10.79 -0.17 14.87
C LEU A 297 -10.85 -1.54 14.20
N GLU A 298 -9.69 -2.16 14.07
CA GLU A 298 -9.53 -3.57 13.75
C GLU A 298 -8.99 -4.28 15.00
N LEU A 299 -9.83 -5.08 15.68
CA LEU A 299 -9.46 -5.77 16.92
C LEU A 299 -8.98 -7.19 16.61
N ILE A 300 -7.72 -7.50 16.96
CA ILE A 300 -7.09 -8.80 16.72
C ILE A 300 -6.99 -9.59 18.03
N ASN A 301 -7.21 -10.91 17.96
CA ASN A 301 -7.02 -11.83 19.09
C ASN A 301 -5.70 -12.59 18.96
N TYR A 302 -5.10 -12.97 20.08
CA TYR A 302 -3.99 -13.92 20.06
C TYR A 302 -4.44 -15.26 19.50
N ASP A 303 -3.71 -15.79 18.52
CA ASP A 303 -3.89 -17.17 18.05
C ASP A 303 -3.47 -18.20 19.13
N ASN A 304 -2.78 -17.77 20.20
CA ASN A 304 -2.32 -18.62 21.28
C ASN A 304 -2.52 -17.98 22.67
N PRO A 305 -3.43 -18.49 23.52
CA PRO A 305 -3.75 -17.92 24.84
C PRO A 305 -2.66 -18.13 25.92
N GLU A 306 -1.54 -18.78 25.60
CA GLU A 306 -0.43 -19.05 26.55
C GLU A 306 0.72 -18.01 26.51
N ALA A 307 0.64 -17.00 25.64
CA ALA A 307 1.55 -15.86 25.72
C ALA A 307 1.16 -15.00 26.94
N VAL A 308 1.92 -15.20 28.01
CA VAL A 308 1.76 -14.58 29.32
C VAL A 308 1.57 -13.06 29.20
N THR A 309 0.46 -12.64 29.80
CA THR A 309 0.14 -11.36 30.42
C THR A 309 1.36 -10.54 30.84
N ASP A 310 1.83 -9.65 29.97
CA ASP A 310 2.18 -8.29 30.39
C ASP A 310 1.01 -7.40 30.03
N SER A 311 -0.16 -7.73 30.60
CA SER A 311 -1.33 -6.86 30.51
C SER A 311 -0.92 -5.49 31.04
N LEU A 312 -1.00 -4.50 30.16
CA LEU A 312 -0.52 -3.15 30.42
C LEU A 312 -1.32 -2.55 31.60
N SER A 313 -0.84 -2.72 32.83
CA SER A 313 -1.58 -2.28 34.01
C SER A 313 -1.38 -0.78 34.22
N CYS A 314 -2.38 0.04 33.88
CA CYS A 314 -2.39 1.45 34.25
C CYS A 314 -3.80 1.95 34.58
N GLU A 315 -3.95 2.61 35.73
CA GLU A 315 -5.14 3.42 36.05
C GLU A 315 -5.07 4.71 35.24
N LEU A 316 -5.74 4.77 34.08
CA LEU A 316 -5.74 5.96 33.23
C LEU A 316 -7.05 6.76 33.35
N SER A 317 -6.88 8.09 33.39
CA SER A 317 -7.91 9.11 33.52
C SER A 317 -8.82 9.19 32.28
N PHE A 318 -10.12 9.28 32.55
CA PHE A 318 -11.22 9.33 31.58
C PHE A 318 -11.30 10.67 30.82
N CYS A 319 -10.57 10.81 29.72
CA CYS A 319 -10.75 11.94 28.81
C CYS A 319 -10.88 11.45 27.37
N LEU A 320 -12.11 11.13 26.95
CA LEU A 320 -12.38 10.92 25.54
C LEU A 320 -12.45 12.27 24.83
N VAL A 321 -11.70 12.38 23.74
CA VAL A 321 -11.67 13.53 22.82
C VAL A 321 -13.09 13.99 22.54
N SER A 322 -13.39 15.26 22.87
CA SER A 322 -14.72 15.85 22.82
C SER A 322 -15.35 15.90 21.43
N PHE A 323 -14.65 15.44 20.38
CA PHE A 323 -15.01 15.61 18.99
C PHE A 323 -15.26 14.31 18.21
N LEU A 324 -15.19 13.13 18.84
CA LEU A 324 -15.47 11.88 18.14
C LEU A 324 -16.95 11.78 17.73
N GLU A 325 -17.18 11.67 16.42
CA GLU A 325 -18.51 11.63 15.80
C GLU A 325 -18.84 10.26 15.21
N TYR A 326 -17.84 9.53 14.70
CA TYR A 326 -18.00 8.24 14.04
C TYR A 326 -17.04 7.20 14.61
N ILE A 327 -17.56 6.03 14.94
CA ILE A 327 -16.79 4.87 15.37
C ILE A 327 -17.21 3.66 14.56
N GLU A 328 -16.26 2.90 14.03
CA GLU A 328 -16.50 1.62 13.39
C GLU A 328 -15.54 0.56 13.92
N ILE A 329 -16.06 -0.59 14.34
CA ILE A 329 -15.28 -1.78 14.65
C ILE A 329 -15.40 -2.73 13.45
N GLU A 330 -14.32 -2.87 12.67
CA GLU A 330 -14.29 -3.62 11.42
C GLU A 330 -14.23 -5.14 11.63
N THR A 331 -13.67 -5.58 12.75
CA THR A 331 -13.68 -7.00 13.12
C THR A 331 -15.06 -7.43 13.57
N ALA A 332 -15.36 -8.70 13.29
CA ALA A 332 -16.64 -9.25 13.68
C ALA A 332 -16.63 -9.52 15.18
N ILE A 333 -17.58 -8.97 15.90
CA ILE A 333 -17.73 -9.20 17.34
C ILE A 333 -18.12 -10.66 17.57
N THR A 334 -17.37 -11.32 18.47
CA THR A 334 -17.56 -12.71 18.92
C THR A 334 -18.24 -12.80 20.30
N GLU A 335 -18.73 -11.66 20.81
CA GLU A 335 -19.36 -11.48 22.11
C GLU A 335 -18.41 -11.65 23.32
N GLN A 336 -17.10 -11.60 23.11
CA GLN A 336 -16.15 -11.64 24.22
C GLN A 336 -16.37 -10.46 25.18
N ALA A 337 -16.09 -10.68 26.47
CA ALA A 337 -16.31 -9.68 27.50
C ALA A 337 -15.53 -8.39 27.22
N THR A 338 -14.28 -8.51 26.79
CA THR A 338 -13.38 -7.42 26.37
C THR A 338 -13.94 -6.61 25.20
N GLU A 339 -14.46 -7.27 24.14
CA GLU A 339 -15.12 -6.57 23.02
C GLU A 339 -16.31 -5.73 23.50
N GLN A 340 -17.15 -6.29 24.40
CA GLN A 340 -18.28 -5.57 24.97
C GLN A 340 -17.85 -4.40 25.85
N GLU A 341 -16.75 -4.53 26.58
CA GLU A 341 -16.17 -3.46 27.40
C GLU A 341 -15.65 -2.31 26.54
N VAL A 342 -14.99 -2.59 25.41
CA VAL A 342 -14.56 -1.57 24.44
C VAL A 342 -15.76 -0.80 23.88
N VAL A 343 -16.84 -1.48 23.50
CA VAL A 343 -18.06 -0.82 23.03
C VAL A 343 -18.69 0.05 24.13
N ARG A 344 -18.79 -0.48 25.36
CA ARG A 344 -19.31 0.28 26.51
C ARG A 344 -18.44 1.48 26.84
N TYR A 345 -17.12 1.36 26.72
CA TYR A 345 -16.18 2.46 26.91
C TYR A 345 -16.53 3.62 25.97
N PHE A 346 -16.73 3.36 24.67
CA PHE A 346 -17.09 4.42 23.73
C PHE A 346 -18.45 5.03 24.01
N LEU A 347 -19.47 4.20 24.24
CA LEU A 347 -20.83 4.66 24.53
C LEU A 347 -20.92 5.46 25.84
N GLY A 348 -20.13 5.10 26.84
CA GLY A 348 -20.11 5.72 28.16
C GLY A 348 -19.29 7.01 28.24
N ASN A 349 -18.45 7.31 27.25
CA ASN A 349 -17.49 8.41 27.32
C ASN A 349 -17.57 9.39 26.14
N ALA A 350 -17.97 8.96 24.93
CA ALA A 350 -18.07 9.84 23.76
C ALA A 350 -19.38 10.65 23.80
N THR A 351 -19.26 11.97 23.94
CA THR A 351 -20.42 12.89 24.10
C THR A 351 -21.03 13.36 22.78
N LEU A 352 -20.23 13.47 21.72
CA LEU A 352 -20.67 13.92 20.38
C LEU A 352 -20.87 12.79 19.38
N LEU A 353 -20.84 11.54 19.84
CA LEU A 353 -20.94 10.36 18.98
C LEU A 353 -22.26 10.35 18.22
N LYS A 354 -22.19 10.45 16.88
CA LYS A 354 -23.34 10.44 15.98
C LYS A 354 -23.66 9.03 15.51
N LYS A 355 -22.63 8.21 15.26
CA LYS A 355 -22.78 6.87 14.71
C LYS A 355 -21.71 5.91 15.24
N LEU A 356 -22.15 4.73 15.66
CA LEU A 356 -21.30 3.60 16.03
C LEU A 356 -21.72 2.39 15.21
N VAL A 357 -20.76 1.81 14.48
CA VAL A 357 -20.97 0.65 13.60
C VAL A 357 -20.21 -0.56 14.16
N LEU A 358 -20.94 -1.65 14.36
CA LEU A 358 -20.36 -2.96 14.71
C LEU A 358 -20.57 -3.94 13.57
N ARG A 359 -19.60 -4.82 13.35
CA ARG A 359 -19.73 -5.90 12.36
C ARG A 359 -19.96 -7.24 13.07
N LEU A 360 -20.80 -8.08 12.46
CA LEU A 360 -21.06 -9.46 12.90
C LEU A 360 -20.62 -10.46 11.84
N ASN A 361 -20.10 -11.59 12.28
CA ASN A 361 -19.77 -12.69 11.39
C ASN A 361 -21.04 -13.52 11.13
N LEU A 362 -21.20 -14.01 9.90
CA LEU A 362 -22.27 -14.93 9.52
C LEU A 362 -21.75 -16.37 9.32
N SER A 363 -20.54 -16.68 9.80
CA SER A 363 -19.91 -17.98 9.58
C SER A 363 -20.57 -19.10 10.40
N ASP A 364 -21.16 -20.05 9.66
CA ASP A 364 -21.68 -21.39 9.97
C ASP A 364 -22.08 -21.73 11.42
N GLY A 365 -23.34 -21.41 11.74
CA GLY A 365 -24.12 -22.15 12.74
C GLY A 365 -24.65 -21.32 13.90
N GLU A 366 -23.95 -20.25 14.29
CA GLU A 366 -24.40 -19.37 15.37
C GLU A 366 -25.29 -18.24 14.82
N LYS A 367 -26.58 -18.31 15.12
CA LYS A 367 -27.54 -17.25 14.81
C LYS A 367 -27.37 -16.10 15.82
N TYR A 368 -26.45 -15.19 15.55
CA TYR A 368 -26.42 -13.91 16.26
C TYR A 368 -27.63 -13.07 15.86
N ASP A 369 -28.50 -12.75 16.81
CA ASP A 369 -29.62 -11.84 16.59
C ASP A 369 -29.11 -10.38 16.76
N PRO A 370 -29.03 -9.59 15.67
CA PRO A 370 -28.59 -8.21 15.75
C PRO A 370 -29.48 -7.35 16.66
N VAL A 371 -30.75 -7.71 16.86
CA VAL A 371 -31.66 -6.98 17.76
C VAL A 371 -31.25 -7.19 19.23
N LEU A 372 -30.91 -8.42 19.62
CA LEU A 372 -30.45 -8.73 20.98
C LEU A 372 -29.12 -8.04 21.30
N LEU A 373 -28.20 -8.01 20.33
CA LEU A 373 -26.93 -7.30 20.48
C LEU A 373 -27.13 -5.80 20.66
N LYS A 374 -28.04 -5.18 19.90
CA LYS A 374 -28.42 -3.76 20.12
C LYS A 374 -28.97 -3.54 21.52
N GLN A 375 -29.88 -4.39 21.98
CA GLN A 375 -30.50 -4.29 23.31
C GLN A 375 -29.48 -4.34 24.46
N ARG A 376 -28.39 -5.12 24.31
CA ARG A 376 -27.33 -5.21 25.34
C ARG A 376 -26.59 -3.88 25.60
N PHE A 377 -26.63 -2.95 24.64
CA PHE A 377 -25.96 -1.66 24.75
C PHE A 377 -26.92 -0.48 24.94
N ASP A 378 -28.19 -0.72 25.27
CA ASP A 378 -29.21 0.33 25.37
C ASP A 378 -29.07 1.22 26.64
N SER A 379 -28.17 0.91 27.59
CA SER A 379 -28.01 1.68 28.81
C SER A 379 -26.64 1.51 29.51
N PRO A 380 -26.01 2.59 30.04
CA PRO A 380 -26.23 4.01 29.75
C PRO A 380 -25.29 4.49 28.63
N ARG A 381 -25.85 5.16 27.61
CA ARG A 381 -25.10 5.89 26.58
C ARG A 381 -25.01 7.36 27.01
N ARG A 382 -23.86 8.00 26.85
CA ARG A 382 -23.74 9.46 27.08
C ARG A 382 -24.44 10.29 26.01
N CYS A 383 -24.45 9.82 24.76
CA CYS A 383 -25.17 10.45 23.67
C CYS A 383 -26.44 9.65 23.33
N ASN A 384 -27.60 10.21 23.69
CA ASN A 384 -28.91 9.59 23.41
C ASN A 384 -29.31 9.64 21.92
N LEU A 385 -28.59 10.42 21.10
CA LEU A 385 -28.85 10.59 19.67
C LEU A 385 -27.93 9.74 18.79
N CYS A 386 -27.03 8.95 19.38
CA CYS A 386 -26.11 8.10 18.64
C CYS A 386 -26.86 6.99 17.89
N GLN A 387 -26.65 6.92 16.58
CA GLN A 387 -27.11 5.83 15.72
C GLN A 387 -26.22 4.60 15.94
N PHE A 388 -26.79 3.55 16.53
CA PHE A 388 -26.12 2.27 16.73
C PHE A 388 -26.51 1.29 15.62
N GLU A 389 -25.55 1.01 14.73
CA GLU A 389 -25.72 0.13 13.57
C GLU A 389 -24.93 -1.17 13.75
N VAL A 390 -25.55 -2.26 13.31
CA VAL A 390 -24.94 -3.58 13.31
C VAL A 390 -25.02 -4.08 11.87
N LEU A 391 -23.86 -4.29 11.24
CA LEU A 391 -23.74 -4.73 9.87
C LEU A 391 -23.25 -6.18 9.83
N PHE A 392 -23.66 -6.92 8.80
CA PHE A 392 -23.16 -8.27 8.58
C PHE A 392 -21.90 -8.22 7.70
N ARG A 393 -20.82 -8.85 8.14
CA ARG A 393 -19.64 -9.08 7.32
C ARG A 393 -19.93 -10.29 6.44
N MET A 394 -20.13 -10.08 5.14
CA MET A 394 -20.19 -11.17 4.17
C MET A 394 -18.76 -11.64 3.92
N CYS A 395 -18.40 -12.83 4.40
CA CYS A 395 -17.15 -13.48 3.99
C CYS A 395 -17.20 -13.71 2.47
N SER A 396 -16.28 -13.08 1.73
CA SER A 396 -15.97 -13.48 0.36
C SER A 396 -15.37 -14.88 0.40
N ARG A 397 -16.06 -15.84 -0.21
CA ARG A 397 -15.59 -17.23 -0.39
C ARG A 397 -14.31 -17.31 -1.21
#